data_AF-A0A7X8EB46-F1
#
_entry.id   AF-A0A7X8EB46-F1
#
_cell.length_a   1.000
_cell.length_b   1.000
_cell.length_c   1.000
_cell.angle_alpha   90.00
_cell.angle_beta   90.00
_cell.angle_gamma   90.00
#
_symmetry.space_group_name_H-M   'P 1'
#
loop_
_entity.id
_entity.type
_entity.pdbx_description
1 polymer ?
#
loop_
_entity_poly.entity_id
_entity_poly.type
_entity_poly.pdbx_seq_one_letter_code
_entity_poly.pdbx_strand_id
1 'polypeptide(L)'
;MQISDKELGIIGECARSHRASIEKFKFYSQACGDQEMKQLISSHVNKMERHMQDLVDMVQGSSTMPSYQQSGQQQGNQYGIVTPQSQHQRQY
;
A
#
# COMPACT_ATOMS: atom_id res chain seq x y z
N MET A 1 -18.24 7.91 6.70
CA MET A 1 -18.54 6.47 6.81
C MET A 1 -17.25 5.80 7.28
N GLN A 2 -17.25 5.03 8.36
CA GLN A 2 -16.05 4.27 8.76
C GLN A 2 -16.07 2.93 8.04
N ILE A 3 -14.95 2.57 7.40
CA ILE A 3 -14.76 1.27 6.75
C ILE A 3 -14.32 0.28 7.85
N SER A 4 -14.97 -0.87 7.93
CA SER A 4 -14.63 -1.93 8.87
C SER A 4 -13.39 -2.72 8.44
N ASP A 5 -12.73 -3.40 9.39
CA ASP A 5 -11.58 -4.27 9.10
C ASP A 5 -11.89 -5.37 8.07
N LYS A 6 -13.12 -5.89 8.11
CA LYS A 6 -13.60 -6.87 7.13
C LYS A 6 -13.65 -6.27 5.73
N GLU A 7 -14.18 -5.05 5.61
CA GLU A 7 -14.23 -4.33 4.34
C GLU A 7 -12.84 -3.97 3.84
N LEU A 8 -11.92 -3.54 4.72
CA LEU A 8 -10.51 -3.32 4.37
C LEU A 8 -9.83 -4.59 3.85
N GLY A 9 -10.12 -5.75 4.48
CA GLY A 9 -9.63 -7.04 4.02
C GLY A 9 -10.09 -7.38 2.60
N ILE A 10 -11.38 -7.17 2.31
CA ILE A 10 -11.98 -7.39 0.98
C ILE A 10 -11.39 -6.43 -0.06
N ILE A 11 -11.26 -5.15 0.27
CA ILE A 11 -10.66 -4.13 -0.60
C ILE A 11 -9.21 -4.51 -0.93
N GLY A 12 -8.44 -4.94 0.07
CA GLY A 12 -7.06 -5.39 -0.12
C GLY A 12 -6.95 -6.65 -1.00
N GLU A 13 -7.88 -7.59 -0.88
CA GLU A 13 -7.95 -8.76 -1.77
C GLU A 13 -8.29 -8.38 -3.21
N CYS A 14 -9.24 -7.45 -3.39
CA CYS A 14 -9.59 -6.92 -4.69
C CYS A 14 -8.39 -6.25 -5.38
N ALA A 15 -7.62 -5.43 -4.64
CA ALA A 15 -6.41 -4.80 -5.15
C ALA A 15 -5.36 -5.82 -5.61
N ARG A 16 -5.13 -6.90 -4.82
CA ARG A 16 -4.23 -8.00 -5.21
C ARG A 16 -4.72 -8.72 -6.47
N SER A 17 -6.04 -8.95 -6.60
CA SER A 17 -6.63 -9.58 -7.77
C SER A 17 -6.47 -8.71 -9.04
N HIS A 18 -6.66 -7.39 -8.93
CA HIS A 18 -6.38 -6.46 -10.02
C HIS A 18 -4.91 -6.49 -10.45
N ARG A 19 -3.96 -6.48 -9.51
CA ARG A 19 -2.53 -6.60 -9.83
C ARG A 19 -2.22 -7.85 -10.64
N ALA A 20 -2.69 -9.01 -10.20
CA ALA A 20 -2.47 -10.28 -10.91
C ALA A 20 -3.10 -10.28 -12.32
N SER A 21 -4.28 -9.65 -12.47
CA SER A 21 -4.96 -9.55 -13.76
C SER A 21 -4.25 -8.60 -14.72
N ILE A 22 -3.74 -7.47 -14.22
CA ILE A 22 -2.93 -6.51 -15.00
C ILE A 22 -1.70 -7.20 -15.59
N GLU A 23 -0.98 -7.98 -14.78
CA GLU A 23 0.21 -8.72 -15.23
C GLU A 23 -0.13 -9.71 -16.36
N LYS A 24 -1.24 -10.45 -16.23
CA LYS A 24 -1.72 -11.35 -17.28
C LYS A 24 -2.09 -10.61 -18.57
N PHE A 25 -2.79 -9.48 -18.46
CA PHE A 25 -3.16 -8.69 -19.64
C PHE A 25 -1.94 -8.08 -20.33
N LYS A 26 -0.94 -7.61 -19.58
CA LYS A 26 0.33 -7.14 -20.15
C LYS A 26 1.04 -8.26 -20.92
N PHE A 27 1.07 -9.47 -20.36
CA PHE A 27 1.61 -10.65 -21.04
C PHE A 27 0.82 -10.98 -22.32
N TYR A 28 -0.52 -11.02 -22.28
CA TYR A 28 -1.35 -11.27 -23.46
C TYR A 28 -1.17 -10.20 -24.54
N SER A 29 -1.05 -8.93 -24.16
CA SER A 29 -0.77 -7.84 -25.10
C SER A 29 0.56 -8.04 -25.83
N GLN A 30 1.61 -8.47 -25.13
CA GLN A 30 2.92 -8.77 -25.73
C GLN A 30 2.86 -9.95 -26.71
N ALA A 31 2.08 -10.99 -26.38
CA ALA A 31 1.90 -12.16 -27.23
C ALA A 31 0.95 -11.93 -28.42
N CYS A 32 0.15 -10.86 -28.39
CA CYS A 32 -0.80 -10.56 -29.47
C CYS A 32 -0.07 -9.99 -30.70
N GLY A 33 -0.47 -10.42 -31.91
CA GLY A 33 0.01 -9.83 -33.16
C GLY A 33 -0.86 -8.68 -33.67
N ASP A 34 -2.13 -8.66 -33.24
CA ASP A 34 -3.13 -7.71 -33.69
C ASP A 34 -3.02 -6.36 -32.96
N GLN A 35 -2.95 -5.27 -33.71
CA GLN A 35 -2.75 -3.92 -33.17
C GLN A 35 -4.00 -3.35 -32.49
N GLU A 36 -5.19 -3.65 -33.02
CA GLU A 36 -6.45 -3.19 -32.42
C GLU A 36 -6.66 -3.86 -31.07
N MET A 37 -6.41 -5.17 -31.00
CA MET A 37 -6.48 -5.94 -29.76
C MET A 37 -5.48 -5.44 -28.72
N LYS A 38 -4.25 -5.08 -29.12
CA LYS A 38 -3.28 -4.44 -28.21
C LYS A 38 -3.79 -3.13 -27.63
N GLN A 39 -4.43 -2.30 -28.44
CA GLN A 39 -4.99 -1.02 -27.98
C GLN A 39 -6.14 -1.24 -27.00
N LEU A 40 -7.02 -2.21 -27.28
CA LEU A 40 -8.12 -2.58 -26.39
C LEU A 40 -7.59 -3.10 -25.04
N ILE A 41 -6.61 -4.02 -25.07
CA ILE A 41 -5.98 -4.55 -23.84
C ILE A 41 -5.29 -3.41 -23.07
N SER A 42 -4.55 -2.54 -23.74
CA SER A 42 -3.85 -1.41 -23.10
C SER A 42 -4.83 -0.44 -22.44
N SER A 43 -5.93 -0.10 -23.13
CA SER A 43 -7.01 0.74 -22.59
C SER A 43 -7.64 0.11 -21.35
N HIS A 44 -7.87 -1.20 -21.36
CA HIS A 44 -8.41 -1.92 -20.21
C HIS A 44 -7.43 -1.96 -19.03
N VAL A 45 -6.16 -2.27 -19.27
CA VAL A 45 -5.10 -2.27 -18.25
C VAL A 45 -5.01 -0.92 -17.56
N ASN A 46 -5.01 0.18 -18.31
CA ASN A 46 -4.95 1.54 -17.74
C ASN A 46 -6.14 1.84 -16.80
N LYS A 47 -7.33 1.33 -17.11
CA LYS A 47 -8.51 1.46 -16.22
C LYS A 47 -8.33 0.63 -14.96
N MET A 48 -7.84 -0.60 -15.09
CA MET A 48 -7.58 -1.47 -13.94
C MET A 48 -6.48 -0.93 -13.03
N GLU A 49 -5.43 -0.33 -13.58
CA GLU A 49 -4.35 0.31 -12.81
C GLU A 49 -4.88 1.47 -11.97
N ARG A 50 -5.75 2.31 -12.53
CA ARG A 50 -6.43 3.36 -11.77
C ARG A 50 -7.31 2.80 -10.65
N HIS A 51 -8.17 1.82 -10.96
CA HIS A 51 -9.02 1.20 -9.94
C HIS A 51 -8.19 0.54 -8.83
N MET A 52 -7.08 -0.13 -9.17
CA MET A 52 -6.18 -0.70 -8.19
C MET A 52 -5.58 0.38 -7.29
N GLN A 53 -5.19 1.52 -7.85
CA GLN A 53 -4.67 2.65 -7.07
C GLN A 53 -5.74 3.20 -6.13
N ASP A 54 -6.97 3.40 -6.60
CA ASP A 54 -8.09 3.86 -5.76
C ASP A 54 -8.33 2.90 -4.57
N LEU A 55 -8.26 1.57 -4.81
CA LEU A 55 -8.39 0.56 -3.77
C LEU A 55 -7.23 0.61 -2.76
N VAL A 56 -6.00 0.82 -3.23
CA VAL A 56 -4.82 0.97 -2.36
C VAL A 56 -4.93 2.22 -1.51
N ASP A 57 -5.37 3.34 -2.10
CA ASP A 57 -5.53 4.62 -1.41
C ASP A 57 -6.61 4.52 -0.32
N MET A 58 -7.68 3.75 -0.55
CA MET A 58 -8.69 3.49 0.50
C MET A 58 -8.11 2.71 1.69
N VAL A 59 -7.24 1.73 1.45
CA VAL A 59 -6.59 0.94 2.51
C VAL A 59 -5.58 1.81 3.29
N GLN A 60 -4.75 2.58 2.59
CA GLN A 60 -3.73 3.42 3.20
C GLN A 60 -4.33 4.66 3.89
N GLY A 61 -5.32 5.31 3.27
CA GLY A 61 -6.02 6.46 3.83
C GLY A 61 -6.79 6.10 5.11
N SER A 62 -7.33 4.89 5.20
CA SER A 62 -7.95 4.38 6.43
C SER A 62 -6.95 4.15 7.57
N SER A 63 -5.66 4.01 7.26
CA SER A 63 -4.58 3.83 8.24
C SER A 63 -4.10 5.16 8.87
N THR A 64 -4.63 6.31 8.43
CA THR A 64 -4.21 7.66 8.88
C THR A 64 -5.21 8.39 9.79
N MET A 65 -6.19 7.69 10.38
CA MET A 65 -6.99 8.29 11.45
C MET A 65 -6.12 8.52 12.70
N PRO A 66 -6.15 9.72 13.30
CA PRO A 66 -5.33 10.04 14.46
C PRO A 66 -5.75 9.17 15.63
N SER A 67 -4.76 8.53 16.25
CA SER A 67 -4.80 7.95 17.58
C SER A 67 -5.16 9.03 18.61
N TYR A 68 -6.44 9.37 18.70
CA TYR A 68 -6.98 10.17 19.78
C TYR A 68 -7.01 9.31 21.04
N GLN A 69 -6.48 9.87 22.14
CA GLN A 69 -6.26 9.29 23.47
C GLN A 69 -4.96 8.50 23.68
N GLN A 70 -3.84 9.19 23.48
CA GLN A 70 -2.71 9.05 24.40
C GLN A 70 -3.05 9.79 25.71
N SER A 71 -3.69 9.10 26.65
CA SER A 71 -3.87 9.61 28.02
C SER A 71 -3.93 8.45 29.02
N GLY A 72 -2.88 8.33 29.86
CA GLY A 72 -2.99 7.63 31.16
C GLY A 72 -1.96 6.52 31.43
N GLN A 73 -0.87 6.93 32.09
CA GLN A 73 -0.18 6.25 33.21
C GLN A 73 0.44 4.84 33.09
N GLN A 74 1.77 4.83 33.33
CA GLN A 74 2.54 3.96 34.24
C GLN A 74 2.19 2.46 34.33
N GLN A 75 3.13 1.58 33.97
CA GLN A 75 3.81 0.68 34.94
C GLN A 75 4.92 -0.11 34.22
N GLY A 76 6.05 -0.33 34.91
CA GLY A 76 7.35 -0.63 34.32
C GLY A 76 7.69 -2.10 34.05
N ASN A 77 8.75 -2.25 33.25
CA ASN A 77 9.79 -3.29 33.26
C ASN A 77 10.83 -2.83 32.20
N GLN A 78 11.91 -2.13 32.57
CA GLN A 78 13.14 -2.59 33.23
C GLN A 78 13.91 -3.64 32.39
N TYR A 79 15.22 -3.41 32.26
CA TYR A 79 16.22 -3.96 31.33
C TYR A 79 16.24 -3.22 29.97
N GLY A 80 17.05 -2.17 29.78
CA GLY A 80 18.52 -2.14 29.90
C GLY A 80 19.10 -2.54 28.53
N ILE A 81 19.63 -1.62 27.71
CA ILE A 81 21.03 -1.18 27.74
C ILE A 81 21.17 0.19 27.05
N VAL A 82 22.14 0.92 27.59
CA VAL A 82 22.59 2.31 27.40
C VAL A 82 23.12 2.63 25.99
N THR A 83 22.86 3.86 25.57
CA THR A 83 23.41 4.66 24.46
C THR A 83 24.96 4.83 24.52
N PRO A 84 25.65 5.28 23.44
CA PRO A 84 25.83 6.72 23.20
C PRO A 84 25.68 7.09 21.70
N GLN A 85 24.93 8.11 21.32
CA GLN A 85 25.17 9.55 21.48
C GLN A 85 26.45 10.06 20.77
N SER A 86 26.21 10.97 19.82
CA SER A 86 27.07 12.08 19.35
C SER A 86 28.10 11.85 18.24
N GLN A 87 27.76 12.41 17.08
CA GLN A 87 28.69 12.93 16.07
C GLN A 87 29.44 14.18 16.58
N HIS A 88 30.57 14.50 15.92
CA HIS A 88 31.39 15.74 15.98
C HIS A 88 32.23 15.91 17.29
N GLN A 89 33.51 16.32 17.31
CA GLN A 89 34.27 17.24 16.47
C GLN A 89 35.81 17.09 16.73
N ARG A 90 36.61 17.58 15.76
CA ARG A 90 38.08 17.53 15.62
C ARG A 90 38.90 18.31 16.66
N GLN A 91 40.19 17.93 16.78
CA GLN A 91 41.46 18.73 16.89
C GLN A 91 41.42 19.98 17.79
N TYR A 92 42.28 20.16 18.79
CA TYR A 92 43.75 20.16 18.80
C TYR A 92 44.28 19.76 20.18
#